data_AF-A0A4P6KXH4-F1
#
_entry.id   AF-A0A4P6KXH4-F1
#
_cell.length_a   1.000
_cell.length_b   1.000
_cell.length_c   1.000
_cell.angle_alpha   90.00
_cell.angle_beta   90.00
_cell.angle_gamma   90.00
#
_symmetry.space_group_name_H-M   'P 1'
#
loop_
_entity.id
_entity.type
_entity.pdbx_description
1 polymer ?
#
loop_
_entity_poly.entity_id
_entity_poly.type
_entity_poly.pdbx_seq_one_letter_code
_entity_poly.pdbx_strand_id
1 'polypeptide(L)'
;MRHRRIALASSLLTTVLAGWLGIAGAAHAQAAELAQMRKGYADMCKQAVAIPAEYGGESDLKGHAKLAPYCDCVAIPWTDRAVKAMNGAAPPSAEQVAMDELATRTSCRKKVGAPPPPAIKPVA
;
A
#
# COMPACT_ATOMS: atom_id res chain seq x y z
N MET A 1 38.56 -59.23 33.72
CA MET A 1 37.57 -59.24 32.61
C MET A 1 36.17 -59.33 33.17
N ARG A 2 35.41 -58.22 33.17
CA ARG A 2 33.93 -58.16 33.20
C ARG A 2 33.44 -56.70 33.30
N HIS A 3 32.44 -56.38 32.48
CA HIS A 3 31.44 -55.29 32.61
C HIS A 3 31.90 -53.86 32.27
N ARG A 4 31.16 -52.98 31.59
CA ARG A 4 29.78 -52.93 31.05
C ARG A 4 29.69 -51.73 30.08
N ARG A 5 28.76 -51.81 29.11
CA ARG A 5 28.34 -50.78 28.14
C ARG A 5 27.56 -49.64 28.83
N ILE A 6 27.83 -48.37 28.53
CA ILE A 6 26.92 -47.20 28.65
C ILE A 6 27.56 -46.07 27.81
N ALA A 7 26.93 -45.22 27.00
CA ALA A 7 25.69 -45.21 26.21
C ALA A 7 25.82 -43.92 25.36
N LEU A 8 25.32 -43.94 24.12
CA LEU A 8 25.07 -42.72 23.34
C LEU A 8 24.10 -41.83 24.10
N ALA A 9 24.40 -40.53 24.27
CA ALA A 9 23.39 -39.46 24.39
C ALA A 9 24.08 -38.10 24.51
N SER A 10 24.42 -37.45 23.39
CA SER A 10 24.83 -36.03 23.40
C SER A 10 24.46 -35.32 22.10
N SER A 11 23.27 -35.59 21.57
CA SER A 11 22.83 -34.99 20.29
C SER A 11 21.33 -34.70 20.25
N LEU A 12 20.74 -34.21 21.33
CA LEU A 12 19.32 -33.83 21.34
C LEU A 12 19.10 -32.64 22.29
N LEU A 13 19.69 -31.46 22.05
CA LEU A 13 19.30 -30.27 22.81
C LEU A 13 19.52 -28.91 22.11
N THR A 14 19.46 -28.83 20.78
CA THR A 14 19.72 -27.56 20.05
C THR A 14 18.68 -27.15 19.00
N THR A 15 17.56 -27.87 18.85
CA THR A 15 16.59 -27.61 17.75
C THR A 15 15.30 -26.88 18.14
N VAL A 16 15.19 -26.28 19.33
CA VAL A 16 13.92 -25.64 19.77
C VAL A 16 13.91 -24.11 19.66
N LEU A 17 15.03 -23.46 19.29
CA LEU A 17 15.13 -21.99 19.20
C LEU A 17 15.02 -21.40 17.78
N ALA A 18 14.78 -22.21 16.74
CA ALA A 18 14.64 -21.72 15.36
C ALA A 18 13.19 -21.40 14.95
N GLY A 19 12.19 -21.83 15.73
CA GLY A 19 10.77 -21.68 15.37
C GLY A 19 10.20 -20.26 15.52
N TRP A 20 10.82 -19.41 16.33
CA TRP A 20 10.31 -18.06 16.62
C TRP A 20 10.83 -16.97 15.68
N LEU A 21 11.96 -17.17 15.00
CA LEU A 21 12.47 -16.21 14.01
C LEU A 21 11.71 -16.24 12.67
N GLY A 22 11.01 -17.34 12.36
CA GLY A 22 10.30 -17.48 11.07
C GLY A 22 9.02 -16.66 10.95
N ILE A 23 8.30 -16.43 12.06
CA ILE A 23 6.98 -15.76 12.04
C ILE A 23 7.15 -14.23 12.01
N ALA A 24 8.21 -13.69 12.61
CA ALA A 24 8.52 -12.26 12.54
C ALA A 24 8.94 -11.82 11.12
N GLY A 25 9.56 -12.70 10.32
CA GLY A 25 10.02 -12.38 8.97
C GLY A 25 8.88 -12.20 7.94
N ALA A 26 7.84 -13.02 8.03
CA ALA A 26 6.74 -12.99 7.06
C ALA A 26 5.88 -11.72 7.17
N ALA A 27 5.60 -11.25 8.40
CA ALA A 27 4.82 -10.02 8.61
C ALA A 27 5.59 -8.76 8.14
N HIS A 28 6.92 -8.72 8.31
CA HIS A 28 7.73 -7.61 7.84
C HIS A 28 7.83 -7.54 6.31
N ALA A 29 7.89 -8.70 5.62
CA ALA A 29 7.90 -8.74 4.17
C ALA A 29 6.60 -8.17 3.57
N GLN A 30 5.45 -8.55 4.11
CA GLN A 30 4.14 -8.05 3.66
C GLN A 30 3.97 -6.55 3.94
N ALA A 31 4.47 -6.06 5.08
CA ALA A 31 4.44 -4.63 5.41
C ALA A 31 5.36 -3.80 4.48
N ALA A 32 6.53 -4.32 4.13
CA ALA A 32 7.46 -3.68 3.19
C ALA A 32 6.86 -3.61 1.78
N GLU A 33 6.22 -4.70 1.31
CA GLU A 33 5.55 -4.75 0.01
C GLU A 33 4.38 -3.76 -0.05
N LEU A 34 3.56 -3.68 1.01
CA LEU A 34 2.49 -2.69 1.12
C LEU A 34 3.01 -1.26 1.06
N ALA A 35 4.10 -0.97 1.78
CA ALA A 35 4.73 0.34 1.78
C ALA A 35 5.26 0.71 0.39
N GLN A 36 5.86 -0.24 -0.32
CA GLN A 36 6.34 -0.04 -1.69
C GLN A 36 5.20 0.22 -2.68
N MET A 37 4.12 -0.56 -2.61
CA MET A 37 2.92 -0.32 -3.44
C MET A 37 2.34 1.06 -3.20
N ARG A 38 2.19 1.45 -1.93
CA ARG A 38 1.69 2.78 -1.56
C ARG A 38 2.57 3.89 -2.10
N LYS A 39 3.90 3.74 -1.98
CA LYS A 39 4.85 4.69 -2.57
C LYS A 39 4.69 4.78 -4.09
N GLY A 40 4.53 3.65 -4.76
CA GLY A 40 4.29 3.59 -6.21
C GLY A 40 3.05 4.40 -6.63
N TYR A 41 1.92 4.20 -5.95
CA TYR A 41 0.70 4.98 -6.20
C TYR A 41 0.87 6.47 -5.91
N ALA A 42 1.55 6.82 -4.81
CA ALA A 42 1.82 8.21 -4.48
C ALA A 42 2.69 8.89 -5.54
N ASP A 43 3.69 8.18 -6.08
CA ASP A 43 4.57 8.71 -7.12
C ASP A 43 3.84 8.84 -8.47
N MET A 44 2.94 7.93 -8.82
CA MET A 44 2.06 8.10 -9.99
C MET A 44 1.14 9.32 -9.83
N CYS A 45 0.55 9.52 -8.65
CA CYS A 45 -0.26 10.70 -8.37
C CYS A 45 0.54 12.00 -8.55
N LYS A 46 1.81 12.04 -8.11
CA LYS A 46 2.68 13.22 -8.32
C LYS A 46 2.94 13.49 -9.81
N GLN A 47 2.97 12.46 -10.65
CA GLN A 47 3.12 12.61 -12.10
C GLN A 47 1.83 13.12 -12.76
N ALA A 48 0.66 12.86 -12.17
CA ALA A 48 -0.63 13.33 -12.67
C ALA A 48 -0.79 14.86 -12.68
N VAL A 49 0.15 15.62 -12.10
CA VAL A 49 0.22 17.08 -12.26
C VAL A 49 0.58 17.52 -13.69
N ALA A 50 1.04 16.58 -14.54
CA ALA A 50 1.21 16.83 -15.97
C ALA A 50 -0.12 16.76 -16.74
N ILE A 51 -1.19 16.23 -16.14
CA ILE A 51 -2.51 16.11 -16.74
C ILE A 51 -3.34 17.35 -16.38
N PRO A 52 -4.02 18.00 -17.34
CA PRO A 52 -4.91 19.11 -17.05
C PRO A 52 -6.00 18.69 -16.05
N ALA A 53 -6.31 19.59 -15.12
CA ALA A 53 -7.15 19.25 -13.98
C ALA A 53 -8.61 18.98 -14.39
N GLU A 54 -9.05 19.58 -15.49
CA GLU A 54 -10.35 19.31 -16.13
C GLU A 54 -10.50 17.87 -16.66
N TYR A 55 -9.40 17.13 -16.85
CA TYR A 55 -9.42 15.72 -17.25
C TYR A 55 -9.12 14.78 -16.07
N GLY A 56 -9.35 15.25 -14.84
CA GLY A 56 -9.08 14.47 -13.63
C GLY A 56 -7.62 14.49 -13.17
N GLY A 57 -6.76 15.27 -13.82
CA GLY A 57 -5.39 15.50 -13.38
C GLY A 57 -5.29 16.29 -12.07
N GLU A 58 -4.06 16.46 -11.60
CA GLU A 58 -3.73 17.20 -10.38
C GLU A 58 -2.87 18.45 -10.67
N SER A 59 -2.96 18.98 -11.90
CA SER A 59 -2.13 20.11 -12.35
C SER A 59 -2.35 21.40 -11.56
N ASP A 60 -3.51 21.56 -10.91
CA ASP A 60 -3.77 22.66 -9.98
C ASP A 60 -2.90 22.60 -8.71
N LEU A 61 -2.35 21.41 -8.40
CA LEU A 61 -1.40 21.20 -7.31
C LEU A 61 0.07 21.23 -7.76
N LYS A 62 0.36 21.53 -9.03
CA LYS A 62 1.74 21.58 -9.55
C LYS A 62 2.55 22.63 -8.80
N GLY A 63 3.66 22.21 -8.19
CA GLY A 63 4.52 23.08 -7.36
C GLY A 63 3.94 23.45 -5.99
N HIS A 64 2.74 22.95 -5.65
CA HIS A 64 2.10 23.23 -4.37
C HIS A 64 2.69 22.33 -3.27
N ALA A 65 3.01 22.90 -2.11
CA ALA A 65 3.59 22.17 -0.98
C ALA A 65 2.69 21.03 -0.45
N LYS A 66 1.39 21.05 -0.79
CA LYS A 66 0.42 20.02 -0.39
C LYS A 66 0.36 18.82 -1.33
N LEU A 67 1.03 18.85 -2.49
CA LEU A 67 0.98 17.76 -3.48
C LEU A 67 1.45 16.44 -2.87
N ALA A 68 2.61 16.43 -2.21
CA ALA A 68 3.16 15.22 -1.61
C ALA A 68 2.22 14.61 -0.55
N PRO A 69 1.82 15.33 0.52
CA PRO A 69 0.92 14.76 1.53
C PRO A 69 -0.48 14.43 0.98
N TYR A 70 -0.93 15.12 -0.07
CA TYR A 70 -2.15 14.77 -0.78
C TYR A 70 -2.03 13.40 -1.46
N CYS A 71 -0.98 13.21 -2.27
CA CYS A 71 -0.76 11.96 -3.01
C CYS A 71 -0.52 10.77 -2.08
N ASP A 72 0.15 10.98 -0.94
CA ASP A 72 0.30 9.94 0.08
C ASP A 72 -1.06 9.52 0.67
N CYS A 73 -1.99 10.46 0.83
CA CYS A 73 -3.35 10.18 1.28
C CYS A 73 -4.16 9.43 0.22
N VAL A 74 -4.09 9.86 -1.05
CA VAL A 74 -4.83 9.23 -2.16
C VAL A 74 -4.35 7.79 -2.40
N ALA A 75 -3.06 7.51 -2.20
CA ALA A 75 -2.49 6.19 -2.43
C ALA A 75 -3.06 5.08 -1.53
N ILE A 76 -3.59 5.42 -0.35
CA ILE A 76 -4.07 4.44 0.65
C ILE A 76 -5.18 3.54 0.09
N PRO A 77 -6.35 4.06 -0.34
CA PRO A 77 -7.45 3.22 -0.81
C PRO A 77 -7.13 2.43 -2.08
N TRP A 78 -6.24 2.94 -2.95
CA TRP A 78 -5.77 2.20 -4.12
C TRP A 78 -4.92 1.00 -3.73
N THR A 79 -4.01 1.19 -2.77
CA THR A 79 -3.19 0.10 -2.23
C THR A 79 -4.07 -0.94 -1.54
N ASP A 80 -5.04 -0.52 -0.74
CA ASP A 80 -5.97 -1.43 -0.06
C ASP A 80 -6.81 -2.24 -1.06
N ARG A 81 -7.22 -1.62 -2.17
CA ARG A 81 -7.93 -2.30 -3.26
C ARG A 81 -7.05 -3.32 -3.96
N ALA A 82 -5.79 -2.98 -4.24
CA ALA A 82 -4.83 -3.90 -4.83
C ALA A 82 -4.61 -5.13 -3.94
N VAL A 83 -4.42 -4.93 -2.63
CA VAL A 83 -4.29 -6.03 -1.65
C VAL A 83 -5.54 -6.90 -1.60
N LYS A 84 -6.73 -6.31 -1.59
CA LYS A 84 -7.99 -7.08 -1.63
C LYS A 84 -8.10 -7.91 -2.90
N ALA A 85 -7.74 -7.35 -4.05
CA ALA A 85 -7.75 -8.06 -5.33
C ALA A 85 -6.74 -9.23 -5.35
N MET A 86 -5.53 -9.02 -4.82
CA MET A 86 -4.53 -10.11 -4.64
C MET A 86 -5.04 -11.24 -3.75
N ASN A 87 -5.93 -10.94 -2.80
CA ASN A 87 -6.59 -11.92 -1.93
C ASN A 87 -7.91 -12.47 -2.51
N GLY A 88 -8.18 -12.28 -3.79
CA GLY A 88 -9.32 -12.86 -4.49
C GLY A 88 -10.64 -12.09 -4.35
N ALA A 89 -10.62 -10.85 -3.86
CA ALA A 89 -11.81 -10.01 -3.88
C ALA A 89 -12.18 -9.62 -5.33
N ALA A 90 -13.47 -9.68 -5.65
CA ALA A 90 -13.97 -9.23 -6.95
C ALA A 90 -13.70 -7.73 -7.15
N PRO A 91 -13.34 -7.30 -8.37
CA PRO A 91 -13.19 -5.88 -8.66
C PRO A 91 -14.55 -5.17 -8.56
N PRO A 92 -14.60 -3.93 -8.04
CA PRO A 92 -15.80 -3.11 -8.07
C PRO A 92 -16.14 -2.67 -9.50
N SER A 93 -17.36 -2.18 -9.70
CA SER A 93 -17.77 -1.60 -10.99
C SER A 93 -16.98 -0.32 -11.29
N ALA A 94 -16.88 0.04 -12.57
CA ALA A 94 -16.22 1.28 -12.99
C ALA A 94 -16.87 2.54 -12.37
N GLU A 95 -18.20 2.53 -12.24
CA GLU A 95 -18.95 3.61 -11.61
C GLU A 95 -18.58 3.76 -10.13
N GLN A 96 -18.48 2.64 -9.40
CA GLN A 96 -18.08 2.67 -8.00
C GLN A 96 -16.62 3.11 -7.84
N VAL A 97 -15.73 2.73 -8.76
CA VAL A 97 -14.34 3.24 -8.79
C VAL A 97 -14.32 4.76 -8.95
N ALA A 98 -15.10 5.31 -9.88
CA ALA A 98 -15.14 6.75 -10.14
C ALA A 98 -15.69 7.54 -8.93
N MET A 99 -16.75 7.03 -8.28
CA MET A 99 -17.30 7.63 -7.06
C MET A 99 -16.29 7.60 -5.90
N ASP A 100 -15.65 6.45 -5.67
CA ASP A 100 -14.65 6.28 -4.62
C ASP A 100 -13.44 7.19 -4.85
N GLU A 101 -13.01 7.33 -6.10
CA GLU A 101 -11.92 8.22 -6.48
C GLU A 101 -12.26 9.67 -6.15
N LEU A 102 -13.42 10.16 -6.61
CA LEU A 102 -13.85 11.53 -6.33
C LEU A 102 -13.96 11.79 -4.82
N ALA A 103 -14.55 10.85 -4.08
CA ALA A 103 -14.67 10.94 -2.62
C ALA A 103 -13.30 10.98 -1.94
N THR A 104 -12.36 10.13 -2.39
CA THR A 104 -10.99 10.07 -1.89
C THR A 104 -10.25 11.38 -2.17
N ARG A 105 -10.27 11.87 -3.41
CA ARG A 105 -9.61 13.14 -3.80
C ARG A 105 -10.15 14.30 -2.97
N THR A 106 -11.46 14.39 -2.82
CA THR A 106 -12.13 15.42 -2.00
C THR A 106 -11.70 15.35 -0.54
N SER A 107 -11.76 14.15 0.06
CA SER A 107 -11.39 13.93 1.46
C SER A 107 -9.91 14.24 1.72
N CYS A 108 -9.01 13.78 0.84
CA CYS A 108 -7.59 14.02 0.96
C CYS A 108 -7.22 15.49 0.79
N ARG A 109 -7.81 16.20 -0.18
CA ARG A 109 -7.63 17.65 -0.34
C ARG A 109 -8.07 18.41 0.90
N LYS A 110 -9.23 18.06 1.47
CA LYS A 110 -9.71 18.64 2.73
C LYS A 110 -8.72 18.40 3.89
N LYS A 111 -8.19 17.18 4.04
CA LYS A 111 -7.24 16.84 5.11
C LYS A 111 -5.94 17.65 5.05
N VAL A 112 -5.43 17.92 3.84
CA VAL A 112 -4.16 18.66 3.68
C VAL A 112 -4.36 20.17 3.53
N GLY A 113 -5.60 20.65 3.50
CA GLY A 113 -5.94 22.06 3.27
C GLY A 113 -5.65 22.52 1.83
N ALA A 114 -5.83 21.63 0.85
CA ALA A 114 -5.76 21.96 -0.57
C ALA A 114 -7.15 22.37 -1.11
N PRO A 115 -7.20 23.11 -2.24
CA PRO A 115 -8.46 23.42 -2.92
C PRO A 115 -9.26 22.14 -3.23
N PRO A 116 -10.60 22.20 -3.29
CA PRO A 116 -11.41 21.07 -3.73
C PRO A 116 -11.01 20.62 -5.14
N PRO A 117 -11.24 19.34 -5.50
CA PRO A 117 -10.97 18.88 -6.86
C PRO A 117 -11.75 19.75 -7.87
N PRO A 118 -11.14 20.10 -9.01
CA PRO A 118 -11.86 20.81 -10.06
C PRO A 118 -12.94 19.91 -10.68
N ALA A 119 -13.95 20.53 -11.26
CA ALA A 119 -14.97 19.82 -12.02
C ALA A 119 -14.32 19.13 -13.23
N ILE A 120 -14.55 17.82 -13.36
CA ILE A 120 -14.07 17.05 -14.50
C ILE A 120 -15.01 17.32 -15.67
N LYS A 121 -14.43 17.69 -16.82
CA LYS A 121 -15.17 17.80 -18.07
C LYS A 121 -15.38 16.40 -18.64
N PRO A 122 -16.59 16.08 -19.16
CA PRO A 122 -16.77 14.87 -19.95
C PRO A 122 -15.77 14.86 -21.10
N VAL A 123 -15.07 13.74 -21.28
CA VAL A 123 -14.28 13.53 -22.50
C VAL A 123 -15.29 13.18 -23.59
N ALA A 124 -15.38 14.03 -24.62
CA ALA A 124 -16.24 13.85 -25.79
C ALA A 124 -15.68 12.79 -26.74
#